data_AF-A0A7X2TX65-F1
#
_entry.id   AF-A0A7X2TX65-F1
#
_cell.length_a   1.000
_cell.length_b   1.000
_cell.length_c   1.000
_cell.angle_alpha   90.00
_cell.angle_beta   90.00
_cell.angle_gamma   90.00
#
_symmetry.space_group_name_H-M   'P 1'
#
loop_
_entity.id
_entity.type
_entity.pdbx_description
1 polymer ?
#
loop_
_entity_poly.entity_id
_entity_poly.type
_entity_poly.pdbx_seq_one_letter_code
_entity_poly.pdbx_strand_id
1 'polypeptide(L)'
;MHRPLHSLCLTMALAAAGMSLAGCTKKQTSEQINYQMGERIIAGPMIYNVVQTAWRTQLGDVFKIRVPEHRYLLLTLAAANSGGKRLAIPFFTLEGPNREEYHELENGDGVENWFGLLRDIGPAETKQGNIVI
;
A
#
# COMPACT_ATOMS: atom_id res chain seq x y z
N MET A 1 58.98 45.74 2.59
CA MET A 1 57.50 45.66 2.69
C MET A 1 56.95 45.06 1.40
N HIS A 2 56.88 43.73 1.30
CA HIS A 2 56.29 43.02 0.17
C HIS A 2 55.00 42.34 0.62
N ARG A 3 53.87 42.69 0.00
CA ARG A 3 52.53 42.15 0.31
C ARG A 3 52.35 40.79 -0.39
N PRO A 4 52.10 39.69 0.34
CA PRO A 4 51.80 38.38 -0.23
C PRO A 4 50.29 38.27 -0.50
N LEU A 5 49.74 39.04 -1.44
CA LEU A 5 48.29 39.08 -1.68
C LEU A 5 47.84 38.22 -2.87
N HIS A 6 48.75 37.85 -3.78
CA HIS A 6 48.42 37.04 -4.95
C HIS A 6 48.39 35.52 -4.66
N SER A 7 49.15 35.04 -3.66
CA SER A 7 49.23 33.60 -3.36
C SER A 7 48.00 33.04 -2.65
N LEU A 8 47.19 33.88 -2.01
CA LEU A 8 45.98 33.44 -1.29
C LEU A 8 44.79 33.24 -2.24
N CYS A 9 44.77 33.92 -3.38
CA CYS A 9 43.64 33.87 -4.30
C CYS A 9 43.69 32.62 -5.20
N LEU A 10 44.90 32.13 -5.50
CA LEU A 10 45.09 30.98 -6.38
C LEU A 10 44.80 29.63 -5.70
N THR A 11 44.88 29.55 -4.36
CA THR A 11 44.56 28.33 -3.62
C THR A 11 43.06 28.17 -3.34
N MET A 12 42.27 29.25 -3.44
CA MET A 12 40.82 29.19 -3.19
C MET A 12 40.02 28.67 -4.40
N ALA A 13 40.57 28.75 -5.60
CA ALA A 13 39.89 28.31 -6.83
C ALA A 13 39.97 26.79 -7.08
N LEU A 14 40.90 26.06 -6.45
CA LEU A 14 41.10 24.63 -6.69
C LEU A 14 40.34 23.72 -5.71
N ALA A 15 39.79 24.25 -4.62
CA ALA A 15 39.12 23.47 -3.59
C ALA A 15 37.59 23.30 -3.80
N ALA A 16 37.00 24.01 -4.76
CA ALA A 16 35.54 24.05 -4.94
C ALA A 16 34.98 23.02 -5.94
N ALA A 17 35.83 22.24 -6.63
CA ALA A 17 35.40 21.36 -7.73
C ALA A 17 35.24 19.87 -7.34
N GLY A 18 35.45 19.48 -6.07
CA GLY A 18 35.54 18.07 -5.66
C GLY A 18 34.31 17.47 -4.98
N MET A 19 33.26 18.24 -4.69
CA MET A 19 32.15 17.81 -3.81
C MET A 19 30.81 17.72 -4.53
N SER A 20 30.73 16.93 -5.60
CA SER A 20 29.47 16.80 -6.36
C SER A 20 29.11 15.39 -6.82
N LEU A 21 29.61 14.31 -6.18
CA LEU A 21 29.31 12.94 -6.63
C LEU A 21 29.20 11.93 -5.47
N ALA A 22 28.37 12.21 -4.47
CA ALA A 22 27.99 11.19 -3.48
C ALA A 22 26.55 11.41 -3.03
N GLY A 23 25.58 11.08 -3.90
CA GLY A 23 24.17 11.27 -3.57
C GLY A 23 23.18 10.47 -4.41
N CYS A 24 23.62 9.43 -5.14
CA CYS A 24 22.67 8.45 -5.69
C CYS A 24 22.47 7.33 -4.68
N THR A 25 21.76 7.62 -3.59
CA THR A 25 21.09 6.56 -2.84
C THR A 25 20.02 6.01 -3.78
N LYS A 26 20.32 4.92 -4.49
CA LYS A 26 19.27 4.14 -5.15
C LYS A 26 18.26 3.81 -4.06
N LYS A 27 17.09 4.46 -4.08
CA LYS A 27 15.95 4.02 -3.28
C LYS A 27 15.80 2.54 -3.58
N GLN A 28 16.10 1.69 -2.60
CA GLN A 28 15.95 0.25 -2.72
C GLN A 28 14.48 0.01 -2.94
N THR A 29 14.15 -0.06 -4.22
CA THR A 29 12.83 -0.37 -4.70
C THR A 29 12.66 -1.85 -4.39
N SER A 30 11.87 -2.14 -3.35
CA SER A 30 11.46 -3.51 -3.08
C SER A 30 10.81 -4.07 -4.35
N GLU A 31 11.12 -5.32 -4.66
CA GLU A 31 10.51 -6.00 -5.80
C GLU A 31 9.00 -6.11 -5.57
N GLN A 32 8.20 -5.66 -6.54
CA GLN A 32 6.75 -5.76 -6.46
C GLN A 32 6.35 -7.22 -6.69
N ILE A 33 5.96 -7.90 -5.61
CA ILE A 33 5.52 -9.30 -5.68
C ILE A 33 4.04 -9.32 -6.04
N ASN A 34 3.72 -9.94 -7.18
CA ASN A 34 2.34 -10.11 -7.63
C ASN A 34 1.87 -11.54 -7.38
N TYR A 35 0.70 -11.66 -6.77
CA TYR A 35 0.03 -12.95 -6.54
C TYR A 35 -1.20 -13.06 -7.44
N GLN A 36 -1.50 -14.27 -7.89
CA GLN A 36 -2.69 -14.51 -8.71
C GLN A 36 -3.95 -14.54 -7.83
N MET A 37 -5.10 -14.24 -8.43
CA MET A 37 -6.40 -14.46 -7.77
C MET A 37 -6.54 -15.95 -7.40
N GLY A 38 -7.07 -16.23 -6.21
CA GLY A 38 -7.17 -17.58 -5.68
C GLY A 38 -5.85 -18.15 -5.13
N GLU A 39 -4.74 -17.41 -5.21
CA GLU A 39 -3.48 -17.82 -4.60
C GLU A 39 -3.48 -17.62 -3.08
N ARG A 40 -2.84 -18.52 -2.35
CA ARG A 40 -2.72 -18.46 -0.88
C ARG A 40 -1.46 -17.68 -0.50
N ILE A 41 -1.65 -16.53 0.11
CA ILE A 41 -0.57 -15.63 0.55
C ILE A 41 -0.38 -15.79 2.06
N ILE A 42 0.85 -16.08 2.50
CA ILE A 42 1.17 -16.24 3.92
C ILE A 42 1.87 -14.97 4.41
N ALA A 43 1.24 -14.29 5.36
CA ALA A 43 1.74 -13.08 6.00
C ALA A 43 1.84 -13.30 7.52
N GLY A 44 2.96 -13.89 7.95
CA GLY A 44 3.14 -14.32 9.33
C GLY A 44 2.09 -15.38 9.73
N PRO A 45 1.33 -15.19 10.82
CA PRO A 45 0.26 -16.11 11.23
C PRO A 45 -1.04 -15.96 10.44
N MET A 46 -1.11 -14.97 9.53
CA MET A 46 -2.28 -14.72 8.70
C MET A 46 -2.09 -15.30 7.32
N ILE A 47 -3.20 -15.78 6.76
CA ILE A 47 -3.25 -16.37 5.44
C ILE A 47 -4.35 -15.67 4.66
N TYR A 48 -3.99 -15.06 3.54
CA TYR A 48 -4.90 -14.29 2.71
C TYR A 48 -5.10 -14.96 1.36
N ASN A 49 -6.27 -14.71 0.79
CA ASN A 49 -6.63 -15.14 -0.54
C ASN A 49 -7.62 -14.13 -1.13
N VAL A 50 -7.33 -13.61 -2.31
CA VAL A 50 -8.32 -12.81 -3.05
C VAL A 50 -9.13 -13.76 -3.92
N VAL A 51 -10.39 -13.94 -3.57
CA VAL A 51 -11.30 -14.91 -4.20
C VAL A 51 -11.84 -14.37 -5.51
N GLN A 52 -12.21 -13.09 -5.53
CA GLN A 52 -12.87 -12.46 -6.67
C GLN A 52 -12.63 -10.94 -6.66
N THR A 53 -12.68 -10.34 -7.85
CA THR A 53 -12.79 -8.90 -8.03
C THR A 53 -14.04 -8.53 -8.83
N ALA A 54 -14.58 -7.34 -8.58
CA ALA A 54 -15.72 -6.81 -9.30
C ALA A 54 -15.70 -5.29 -9.38
N TRP A 55 -15.89 -4.74 -10.58
CA TRP A 55 -16.05 -3.30 -10.78
C TRP A 55 -17.50 -2.88 -10.55
N ARG A 56 -17.70 -1.73 -9.91
CA ARG A 56 -19.00 -1.11 -9.68
C ARG A 56 -18.94 0.38 -10.02
N THR A 57 -19.94 0.89 -10.72
CA THR A 57 -20.06 2.32 -11.04
C THR A 57 -20.76 3.12 -9.94
N GLN A 58 -21.38 2.43 -8.98
CA GLN A 58 -22.06 3.01 -7.82
C GLN A 58 -22.16 1.99 -6.70
N LEU A 59 -22.35 2.47 -5.47
CA LEU A 59 -22.68 1.68 -4.29
C LEU A 59 -23.96 2.18 -3.64
N GLY A 60 -24.63 1.31 -2.89
CA GLY A 60 -25.88 1.62 -2.22
C GLY A 60 -27.11 1.51 -3.12
N ASP A 61 -28.27 1.72 -2.51
CA ASP A 61 -29.57 1.55 -3.14
C ASP A 61 -30.10 2.87 -3.73
N VAL A 62 -31.26 2.78 -4.40
CA VAL A 62 -31.94 3.89 -5.09
C VAL A 62 -32.11 5.14 -4.22
N PHE A 63 -32.23 5.00 -2.90
CA PHE A 63 -32.43 6.11 -1.96
C PHE A 63 -31.14 6.69 -1.38
N LYS A 64 -30.01 5.98 -1.45
CA LYS A 64 -28.70 6.41 -0.90
C LYS A 64 -27.56 5.94 -1.80
N ILE A 65 -27.47 6.55 -2.98
CA ILE A 65 -26.45 6.23 -3.99
C ILE A 65 -25.13 6.93 -3.63
N ARG A 66 -24.04 6.17 -3.66
CA ARG A 66 -22.67 6.68 -3.61
C ARG A 66 -22.03 6.52 -4.98
N VAL A 67 -21.63 7.63 -5.57
CA VAL A 67 -20.97 7.68 -6.89
C VAL A 67 -19.49 7.96 -6.69
N PRO A 68 -18.57 7.13 -7.20
CA PRO A 68 -17.13 7.36 -7.13
C PRO A 68 -16.70 8.39 -8.19
N GLU A 69 -15.47 8.92 -8.06
CA GLU A 69 -14.88 9.74 -9.13
C GLU A 69 -14.71 8.96 -10.44
N HIS A 70 -14.36 7.67 -10.33
CA HIS A 70 -14.16 6.77 -11.47
C HIS A 70 -15.07 5.55 -11.36
N ARG A 71 -14.65 4.53 -10.60
CA ARG A 71 -15.39 3.29 -10.30
C ARG A 71 -14.88 2.74 -8.97
N TYR A 72 -15.74 2.02 -8.26
CA TYR A 72 -15.33 1.21 -7.12
C TYR A 72 -14.79 -0.13 -7.59
N LEU A 73 -13.72 -0.59 -6.96
CA LEU A 73 -13.25 -1.96 -7.06
C LEU A 73 -13.62 -2.71 -5.79
N LEU A 74 -14.45 -3.73 -5.91
CA LEU A 74 -14.75 -4.64 -4.81
C LEU A 74 -13.83 -5.85 -4.93
N LEU A 75 -13.21 -6.22 -3.81
CA LEU A 75 -12.42 -7.44 -3.70
C LEU A 75 -13.04 -8.32 -2.63
N THR A 76 -13.38 -9.56 -3.00
CA THR A 76 -13.77 -10.60 -2.05
C THR A 76 -12.51 -11.23 -1.50
N LEU A 77 -12.23 -10.99 -0.23
CA LEU A 77 -11.06 -11.49 0.47
C LEU A 77 -11.47 -12.61 1.44
N ALA A 78 -10.69 -13.69 1.47
CA ALA A 78 -10.69 -14.64 2.58
C ALA A 78 -9.40 -14.47 3.40
N ALA A 79 -9.55 -14.41 4.72
CA ALA A 79 -8.47 -14.29 5.68
C ALA A 79 -8.60 -15.40 6.73
N ALA A 80 -7.52 -16.12 6.98
CA ALA A 80 -7.46 -17.18 7.98
C ALA A 80 -6.33 -16.93 8.98
N ASN A 81 -6.59 -17.21 10.25
CA ASN A 81 -5.61 -17.12 11.32
C ASN A 81 -5.08 -18.51 11.67
N SER A 82 -3.86 -18.81 11.25
CA SER A 82 -3.18 -20.06 11.60
C SER A 82 -2.39 -19.98 12.91
N GLY A 83 -2.47 -18.85 13.62
CA GLY A 83 -1.81 -18.62 14.91
C GLY A 83 -2.65 -19.07 16.12
N GLY A 84 -2.01 -19.07 17.29
CA GLY A 84 -2.64 -19.46 18.57
C GLY A 84 -3.32 -18.33 19.35
N LYS A 85 -3.40 -17.12 18.79
CA LYS A 85 -3.99 -15.93 19.45
C LYS A 85 -4.94 -15.22 18.49
N ARG A 86 -5.87 -14.43 19.03
CA ARG A 86 -6.70 -13.52 18.25
C ARG A 86 -5.82 -12.47 17.56
N LEU A 87 -6.13 -12.17 16.30
CA LEU A 87 -5.45 -11.17 15.47
C LEU A 87 -6.47 -10.22 14.87
N ALA A 88 -6.03 -9.01 14.53
CA ALA A 88 -6.82 -8.07 13.76
C ALA A 88 -6.40 -8.13 12.29
N ILE A 89 -7.37 -8.09 11.39
CA ILE A 89 -7.13 -7.93 9.95
C ILE A 89 -6.97 -6.44 9.66
N PRO A 90 -5.85 -6.00 9.06
CA PRO A 90 -5.61 -4.60 8.76
C PRO A 90 -6.49 -4.12 7.59
N PHE A 91 -6.52 -2.81 7.38
CA PHE A 91 -6.93 -2.24 6.11
C PHE A 91 -5.90 -2.56 5.03
N PHE A 92 -6.39 -2.66 3.80
CA PHE A 92 -5.55 -2.96 2.64
C PHE A 92 -5.30 -1.73 1.78
N THR A 93 -4.16 -1.74 1.10
CA THR A 93 -3.82 -0.80 0.04
C THR A 93 -3.65 -1.62 -1.25
N LEU A 94 -4.31 -1.18 -2.31
CA LEU A 94 -4.07 -1.69 -3.65
C LEU A 94 -2.92 -0.91 -4.28
N GLU A 95 -1.84 -1.60 -4.65
CA GLU A 95 -0.74 -1.03 -5.42
C GLU A 95 -0.98 -1.26 -6.92
N GLY A 96 -1.00 -0.17 -7.69
CA GLY A 96 -1.15 -0.17 -9.13
C GLY A 96 0.14 -0.52 -9.89
N PRO A 97 0.07 -0.63 -11.23
CA PRO A 97 1.23 -0.96 -12.06
C PRO A 97 2.37 0.04 -11.98
N ASN A 98 2.11 1.32 -11.66
CA ASN A 98 3.14 2.34 -11.50
C ASN A 98 3.40 2.69 -10.03
N ARG A 99 3.03 1.78 -9.11
CA ARG A 99 3.05 2.01 -7.65
C ARG A 99 2.13 3.12 -7.17
N GLU A 100 1.04 3.38 -7.89
CA GLU A 100 -0.03 4.18 -7.31
C GLU A 100 -0.66 3.41 -6.16
N GLU A 101 -0.87 4.06 -5.02
CA GLU A 101 -1.54 3.45 -3.88
C GLU A 101 -3.00 3.91 -3.83
N TYR A 102 -3.89 2.94 -3.71
CA TYR A 102 -5.32 3.17 -3.50
C TYR A 102 -5.74 2.49 -2.19
N HIS A 103 -6.18 3.28 -1.22
CA HIS A 103 -6.54 2.77 0.11
C HIS A 103 -7.96 2.22 0.15
N GLU A 104 -8.17 1.17 0.94
CA GLU A 104 -9.50 0.68 1.27
C GLU A 104 -10.34 1.78 1.91
N LEU A 105 -11.60 1.89 1.48
CA LEU A 105 -12.53 2.85 2.07
C LEU A 105 -13.02 2.33 3.44
N GLU A 106 -12.98 3.21 4.43
CA GLU A 106 -13.50 2.93 5.78
C GLU A 106 -15.02 3.01 5.87
N ASN A 107 -15.70 3.40 4.78
CA ASN A 107 -17.15 3.44 4.70
C ASN A 107 -17.66 2.36 3.73
N GLY A 108 -18.19 1.27 4.29
CA GLY A 108 -18.81 0.17 3.54
C GLY A 108 -20.30 0.29 3.30
N ASP A 109 -20.93 1.47 3.50
CA ASP A 109 -22.34 1.67 3.17
C ASP A 109 -22.60 1.25 1.71
N GLY A 110 -23.52 0.30 1.52
CA GLY A 110 -23.88 -0.24 0.21
C GLY A 110 -22.95 -1.32 -0.34
N VAL A 111 -21.99 -1.80 0.46
CA VAL A 111 -21.13 -2.94 0.11
C VAL A 111 -21.69 -4.20 0.78
N GLU A 112 -22.16 -5.15 -0.03
CA GLU A 112 -22.64 -6.45 0.47
C GLU A 112 -21.51 -7.22 1.15
N ASN A 113 -21.81 -7.92 2.26
CA ASN A 113 -20.84 -8.69 3.04
C ASN A 113 -19.54 -7.91 3.32
N TRP A 114 -19.66 -6.62 3.61
CA TRP A 114 -18.50 -5.78 3.89
C TRP A 114 -17.73 -6.32 5.08
N PHE A 115 -16.41 -6.36 4.94
CA PHE A 115 -15.53 -6.92 5.95
C PHE A 115 -15.57 -6.12 7.27
N GLY A 116 -15.99 -4.86 7.22
CA GLY A 116 -16.26 -4.03 8.40
C GLY A 116 -15.02 -3.37 8.99
N LEU A 117 -15.24 -2.59 10.06
CA LEU A 117 -14.19 -1.95 10.86
C LEU A 117 -13.67 -2.87 11.98
N LEU A 118 -14.55 -3.71 12.55
CA LEU A 118 -14.20 -4.66 13.61
C LEU A 118 -13.81 -6.00 13.00
N ARG A 119 -12.50 -6.19 12.79
CA ARG A 119 -11.97 -7.29 11.97
C ARG A 119 -11.08 -8.23 12.78
N ASP A 120 -11.53 -8.59 13.98
CA ASP A 120 -10.83 -9.58 14.79
C ASP A 120 -11.11 -10.99 14.29
N ILE A 121 -10.07 -11.82 14.22
CA ILE A 121 -10.13 -13.22 13.83
C ILE A 121 -9.46 -14.07 14.92
N GLY A 122 -10.21 -15.01 15.47
CA GLY A 122 -9.76 -15.95 16.50
C GLY A 122 -8.77 -16.99 15.96
N PRO A 123 -8.11 -17.74 16.85
CA PRO A 123 -7.25 -18.85 16.45
C PRO A 123 -7.98 -19.88 15.58
N ALA A 124 -7.36 -20.34 14.50
CA ALA A 124 -7.92 -21.31 13.53
C ALA A 124 -9.25 -20.88 12.88
N GLU A 125 -9.62 -19.60 12.98
CA GLU A 125 -10.80 -19.05 12.32
C GLU A 125 -10.45 -18.58 10.90
N THR A 126 -11.44 -18.66 10.00
CA THR A 126 -11.41 -18.07 8.65
C THR A 126 -12.61 -17.15 8.49
N LYS A 127 -12.38 -15.94 7.97
CA LYS A 127 -13.41 -14.98 7.61
C LYS A 127 -13.33 -14.61 6.14
N GLN A 128 -14.48 -14.38 5.52
CA GLN A 128 -14.56 -13.91 4.15
C GLN A 128 -15.49 -12.70 4.08
N GLY A 129 -15.07 -11.68 3.34
CA GLY A 129 -15.82 -10.44 3.18
C GLY A 129 -15.35 -9.63 1.99
N ASN A 130 -16.10 -8.60 1.65
CA ASN A 130 -15.74 -7.65 0.61
C ASN A 130 -15.02 -6.44 1.22
N ILE A 131 -13.95 -6.02 0.58
CA ILE A 131 -13.36 -4.70 0.76
C ILE A 131 -13.64 -3.86 -0.49
N VAL A 132 -13.63 -2.54 -0.33
CA VAL A 132 -13.85 -1.61 -1.43
C VAL A 132 -12.68 -0.63 -1.50
N ILE A 133 -12.18 -0.44 -2.72
CA ILE A 133 -11.22 0.58 -3.11
C ILE A 133 -11.95 1.62 -3.96
#